data_AF-E9HFR8-F1
#
_entry.id   AF-E9HFR8-F1
#
_cell.length_a   1.000
_cell.length_b   1.000
_cell.length_c   1.000
_cell.angle_alpha   90.00
_cell.angle_beta   90.00
_cell.angle_gamma   90.00
#
_symmetry.space_group_name_H-M   'P 1'
#
loop_
_entity.id
_entity.type
_entity.pdbx_description
1 polymer ?
#
loop_
_entity_poly.entity_id
_entity_poly.type
_entity_poly.pdbx_seq_one_letter_code
_entity_poly.pdbx_strand_id
1 'polypeptide(L)'
;MALTKEKEIGDCEMKRKRRQSEDYVCPVGSGNFADPKSCRRFYQCVEGTPFLSRCPSSLFFDDIQKLCTFKNEAVCGPVATTPAPVVVDEVDKALKCDSAKCQLPNCFCSRDGTLIPGGLNPKEIPQMVLISMSDTVNANNYGDFHKVFEGRTNPNGCPVLGTFFVAHEFTNYQNVQQLHYEGHEIATYSIRKNFDDLSYEEWVQEQIGMREILQNFANVSKLDVFGMRSPHLKPGWNTQYEVLVDYGYVWDSSAAVPPLKVPVWPYTLDYAIPHECRSGTCPTRSFPGIWEFPLNSHYVNSFDGGYCPFMDQCVLHNMDENDVLAWLKEDFARYYDGNRAPYLMAFHTSWFQQKSLVRGLQLFMDYLTQTPDVWFVTHTQALFWITEPKTIKEMSSVYQPWECKERVVPPQPCNLPSSCPLSFKGANVTETRYMATCFSCPKVYPWLGDARGAGLSVKDVYKSENPSL
;
A
#
# COMPACT_ATOMS: atom_id res chain seq x y z
N MET A 1 -28.13 -3.54 -67.18
CA MET A 1 -27.88 -2.36 -68.04
C MET A 1 -28.62 -1.19 -67.41
N ALA A 2 -28.07 -0.03 -67.09
CA ALA A 2 -26.73 0.56 -67.03
C ALA A 2 -26.92 1.82 -66.15
N LEU A 3 -26.20 2.02 -65.05
CA LEU A 3 -24.98 2.82 -64.94
C LEU A 3 -25.04 4.27 -65.49
N THR A 4 -24.50 5.18 -64.65
CA THR A 4 -23.99 6.56 -64.85
C THR A 4 -24.92 7.70 -64.40
N LYS A 5 -24.47 8.78 -63.72
CA LYS A 5 -23.22 9.13 -63.00
C LYS A 5 -23.48 10.48 -62.29
N GLU A 6 -22.95 10.62 -61.08
CA GLU A 6 -22.22 11.80 -60.55
C GLU A 6 -22.46 13.18 -61.20
N LYS A 7 -23.10 14.11 -60.48
CA LYS A 7 -22.69 15.53 -60.35
C LYS A 7 -23.63 16.28 -59.40
N GLU A 8 -23.07 17.27 -58.70
CA GLU A 8 -23.74 18.29 -57.84
C GLU A 8 -23.81 18.05 -56.32
N ILE A 9 -22.76 17.45 -55.76
CA ILE A 9 -22.29 17.82 -54.41
C ILE A 9 -20.91 18.44 -54.59
N GLY A 10 -20.86 19.72 -55.00
CA GLY A 10 -19.60 20.31 -55.47
C GLY A 10 -19.43 21.81 -55.29
N ASP A 11 -20.38 22.55 -54.70
CA ASP A 11 -20.34 24.03 -54.78
C ASP A 11 -20.49 24.81 -53.47
N CYS A 12 -20.52 24.16 -52.30
CA CYS A 12 -20.50 24.88 -51.00
C CYS A 12 -19.20 24.74 -50.18
N GLU A 13 -18.20 23.99 -50.66
CA GLU A 13 -16.94 23.78 -49.92
C GLU A 13 -15.71 24.50 -50.49
N MET A 14 -15.85 25.34 -51.52
CA MET A 14 -14.69 26.03 -52.09
C MET A 14 -14.95 27.49 -52.43
N LYS A 15 -15.10 28.34 -51.41
CA LYS A 15 -14.57 29.74 -51.39
C LYS A 15 -14.97 30.51 -50.13
N ARG A 16 -14.40 30.13 -48.98
CA ARG A 16 -14.03 31.13 -47.96
C ARG A 16 -12.68 30.82 -47.32
N LYS A 17 -11.69 30.74 -48.22
CA LYS A 17 -10.28 31.13 -48.05
C LYS A 17 -9.62 30.69 -46.73
N ARG A 18 -9.00 29.51 -46.80
CA ARG A 18 -7.60 29.31 -46.42
C ARG A 18 -6.82 30.61 -46.64
N ARG A 19 -6.52 31.34 -45.57
CA ARG A 19 -5.26 32.07 -45.50
C ARG A 19 -4.30 31.12 -44.80
N GLN A 20 -3.71 30.21 -45.57
CA GLN A 20 -2.43 29.63 -45.16
C GLN A 20 -1.49 30.81 -44.97
N SER A 21 -0.99 31.01 -43.75
CA SER A 21 0.16 31.89 -43.55
C SER A 21 1.35 31.16 -44.16
N GLU A 22 1.84 31.61 -45.31
CA GLU A 22 2.88 30.91 -46.08
C GLU A 22 4.24 30.79 -45.36
N ASP A 23 4.40 31.29 -44.14
CA ASP A 23 5.71 31.38 -43.46
C ASP A 23 5.77 30.86 -42.00
N TYR A 24 4.71 30.28 -41.43
CA TYR A 24 4.77 29.79 -40.04
C TYR A 24 5.16 28.32 -39.96
N VAL A 25 6.26 28.00 -39.28
CA VAL A 25 6.74 26.63 -39.04
C VAL A 25 6.40 26.23 -37.61
N CYS A 26 5.74 25.08 -37.45
CA CYS A 26 5.39 24.55 -36.14
C CYS A 26 6.63 24.16 -35.32
N PRO A 27 6.71 24.56 -34.04
CA PRO A 27 7.68 24.00 -33.09
C PRO A 27 7.47 22.49 -32.88
N VAL A 28 8.45 21.81 -32.29
CA VAL A 28 8.38 20.36 -32.02
C VAL A 28 7.24 20.06 -31.05
N GLY A 29 6.32 19.19 -31.46
CA GLY A 29 5.14 18.79 -30.68
C GLY A 29 3.84 19.44 -31.17
N SER A 30 2.71 18.83 -30.82
CA SER A 30 1.37 19.38 -31.11
C SER A 30 0.95 20.34 -29.99
N GLY A 31 0.36 21.48 -30.33
CA GLY A 31 -0.04 22.47 -29.33
C GLY A 31 -0.44 23.83 -29.90
N ASN A 32 -0.80 24.77 -29.02
CA ASN A 32 -1.07 26.16 -29.36
C ASN A 32 0.20 26.99 -29.22
N PHE A 33 0.51 27.83 -30.20
CA PHE A 33 1.71 28.66 -30.22
C PHE A 33 1.36 30.10 -30.63
N ALA A 34 1.99 31.10 -30.01
CA ALA A 34 1.67 32.49 -30.31
C ALA A 34 1.97 32.87 -31.76
N ASP A 35 1.09 33.69 -32.36
CA ASP A 35 1.38 34.33 -33.64
C ASP A 35 2.33 35.52 -33.41
N PRO A 36 3.57 35.50 -33.95
CA PRO A 36 4.52 36.60 -33.77
C PRO A 36 4.01 37.94 -34.30
N LYS A 37 3.05 37.91 -35.23
CA LYS A 37 2.51 39.11 -35.89
C LYS A 37 1.29 39.68 -35.17
N SER A 38 0.65 38.96 -34.26
CA SER A 38 -0.60 39.41 -33.63
C SER A 38 -0.94 38.65 -32.36
N CYS A 39 -0.99 39.34 -31.22
CA CYS A 39 -1.42 38.77 -29.94
C CYS A 39 -2.93 38.41 -29.85
N ARG A 40 -3.72 38.69 -30.88
CA ARG A 40 -5.12 38.22 -30.98
C ARG A 40 -5.27 36.90 -31.76
N ARG A 41 -4.13 36.33 -32.17
CA ARG A 41 -4.04 35.15 -33.02
C ARG A 41 -3.02 34.19 -32.43
N PHE A 42 -3.18 32.93 -32.76
CA PHE A 42 -2.28 31.86 -32.39
C PHE A 42 -2.34 30.76 -33.46
N TYR A 43 -1.30 29.96 -33.54
CA TYR A 43 -1.23 28.79 -34.40
C TYR A 43 -1.51 27.54 -33.59
N GLN A 44 -2.44 26.72 -34.06
CA GLN A 44 -2.64 25.36 -33.62
C GLN A 44 -1.80 24.44 -34.50
N CYS A 45 -0.79 23.82 -33.92
CA CYS A 45 0.03 22.84 -34.60
C CYS A 45 -0.48 21.44 -34.30
N VAL A 46 -0.89 20.71 -35.33
CA VAL A 46 -1.30 19.31 -35.26
C VAL A 46 -0.42 18.53 -36.20
N GLU A 47 0.40 17.62 -35.67
CA GLU A 47 1.35 16.80 -36.44
C GLU A 47 2.24 17.64 -37.37
N GLY A 48 2.74 18.76 -36.85
CA GLY A 48 3.61 19.69 -37.59
C GLY A 48 2.90 20.62 -38.58
N THR A 49 1.58 20.51 -38.72
CA THR A 49 0.79 21.36 -39.63
C THR A 49 0.17 22.55 -38.87
N PRO A 50 0.45 23.82 -39.27
CA PRO A 50 -0.07 24.99 -38.58
C PRO A 50 -1.47 25.41 -39.06
N PHE A 51 -2.37 25.63 -38.11
CA PHE A 51 -3.71 26.18 -38.31
C PHE A 51 -3.83 27.53 -37.59
N LEU A 52 -4.04 28.60 -38.35
CA LEU A 52 -4.18 29.94 -37.77
C LEU A 52 -5.57 30.11 -37.14
N SER A 53 -5.59 30.33 -35.82
CA SER A 53 -6.78 30.54 -35.00
C SER A 53 -6.78 31.95 -34.38
N ARG A 54 -7.97 32.45 -34.04
CA ARG A 54 -8.18 33.76 -33.38
C ARG A 54 -8.79 33.57 -32.01
N CYS A 55 -8.34 34.35 -31.04
CA CYS A 55 -8.97 34.38 -29.73
C CYS A 55 -10.42 34.92 -29.80
N PRO A 56 -11.35 34.37 -29.01
CA PRO A 56 -12.71 34.91 -28.87
C PRO A 56 -12.74 36.37 -28.42
N SER A 57 -13.86 37.05 -28.70
CA SER A 57 -14.10 38.49 -28.51
C SER A 57 -13.32 39.16 -27.38
N SER A 58 -12.39 40.06 -27.77
CA SER A 58 -11.56 40.92 -26.91
C SER A 58 -10.48 40.24 -26.07
N LEU A 59 -10.28 38.92 -26.22
CA LEU A 59 -9.18 38.18 -25.58
C LEU A 59 -7.90 38.22 -26.42
N PHE A 60 -6.78 37.97 -25.74
CA PHE A 60 -5.42 37.96 -26.25
C PHE A 60 -4.77 36.62 -25.88
N PHE A 61 -3.96 36.07 -26.78
CA PHE A 61 -3.31 34.79 -26.56
C PHE A 61 -2.12 34.98 -25.62
N ASP A 62 -2.12 34.23 -24.52
CA ASP A 62 -1.03 34.15 -23.57
C ASP A 62 -0.08 33.03 -23.98
N ASP A 63 1.17 33.38 -24.33
CA ASP A 63 2.15 32.40 -24.78
C ASP A 63 2.81 31.61 -23.64
N ILE A 64 2.58 31.96 -22.38
CA ILE A 64 3.02 31.16 -21.23
C ILE A 64 1.99 30.06 -20.95
N GLN A 65 0.72 30.44 -20.83
CA GLN A 65 -0.37 29.51 -20.49
C GLN A 65 -0.99 28.80 -21.70
N LYS A 66 -0.60 29.18 -22.93
CA LYS A 66 -1.08 28.63 -24.20
C LYS A 66 -2.61 28.71 -24.38
N LEU A 67 -3.24 29.74 -23.82
CA LEU A 67 -4.68 30.00 -23.84
C LEU A 67 -5.00 31.48 -24.09
N CYS A 68 -6.25 31.78 -24.46
CA CYS A 68 -6.71 33.16 -24.64
C CYS A 68 -7.22 33.74 -23.32
N THR A 69 -6.63 34.84 -22.85
CA THR A 69 -7.02 35.57 -21.63
C THR A 69 -7.21 37.07 -21.87
N PHE A 70 -7.54 37.86 -20.84
CA PHE A 70 -7.71 39.30 -20.94
C PHE A 70 -6.40 40.03 -21.23
N LYS A 71 -6.48 41.20 -21.88
CA LYS A 71 -5.32 41.97 -22.34
C LYS A 71 -4.30 42.32 -21.23
N ASN A 72 -4.79 42.55 -20.02
CA ASN A 72 -3.98 42.90 -18.85
C ASN A 72 -3.22 41.71 -18.26
N GLU A 73 -3.62 40.48 -18.61
CA GLU A 73 -3.04 39.24 -18.09
C GLU A 73 -2.19 38.52 -19.16
N ALA A 74 -2.53 38.70 -20.44
CA ALA A 74 -1.89 37.97 -21.53
C ALA A 74 -0.44 38.41 -21.78
N VAL A 75 0.48 37.45 -21.74
CA VAL A 75 1.85 37.64 -22.23
C VAL A 75 1.92 37.38 -23.74
N CYS A 76 2.06 38.47 -24.50
CA CYS A 76 2.01 38.46 -25.96
C CYS A 76 3.35 38.12 -26.64
N GLY A 77 3.28 37.27 -27.68
CA GLY A 77 4.39 36.96 -28.59
C GLY A 77 5.04 35.61 -28.27
N PRO A 78 5.90 35.06 -29.14
CA PRO A 78 6.65 33.86 -28.81
C PRO A 78 7.67 34.21 -27.70
N VAL A 79 7.36 33.82 -26.47
CA VAL A 79 8.29 33.91 -25.35
C VAL A 79 9.27 32.75 -25.52
N ALA A 80 10.58 33.05 -25.49
CA ALA A 80 11.60 32.02 -25.53
C ALA A 80 11.34 31.05 -24.38
N THR A 81 10.92 29.82 -24.69
CA THR A 81 10.80 28.77 -23.69
C THR A 81 12.19 28.56 -23.13
N THR A 82 12.36 28.79 -21.82
CA THR A 82 13.45 28.18 -21.08
C THR A 82 13.48 26.70 -21.49
N PRO A 83 14.65 26.14 -21.87
CA PRO A 83 14.72 24.71 -22.13
C PRO A 83 14.03 24.01 -20.97
N ALA A 84 13.09 23.11 -21.27
CA ALA A 84 12.55 22.23 -20.25
C ALA A 84 13.76 21.67 -19.49
N PRO A 85 13.74 21.65 -18.14
CA PRO A 85 14.79 20.98 -17.40
C PRO A 85 15.04 19.65 -18.09
N VAL A 86 16.29 19.41 -18.50
CA VAL A 86 16.65 18.09 -18.99
C VAL A 86 16.22 17.16 -17.87
N VAL A 87 15.22 16.31 -18.14
CA VAL A 87 14.88 15.21 -17.24
C VAL A 87 16.15 14.38 -17.25
N VAL A 88 17.01 14.61 -16.25
CA VAL A 88 18.07 13.69 -15.93
C VAL A 88 17.31 12.42 -15.60
N ASP A 89 17.39 11.40 -16.45
CA ASP A 89 16.89 10.08 -16.10
C ASP A 89 17.40 9.80 -14.69
N GLU A 90 16.49 9.58 -13.74
CA GLU A 90 16.88 9.29 -12.35
C GLU A 90 17.90 8.15 -12.41
N VAL A 91 19.15 8.46 -12.04
CA VAL A 91 20.32 7.60 -12.26
C VAL A 91 20.12 6.22 -11.62
N ASP A 92 19.21 6.13 -10.64
CA ASP A 92 18.91 4.94 -9.85
C ASP A 92 17.47 4.43 -10.00
N LYS A 93 16.74 4.82 -11.07
CA LYS A 93 15.37 4.33 -11.26
C LYS A 93 15.36 2.80 -11.42
N ALA A 94 14.48 2.14 -10.67
CA ALA A 94 14.31 0.70 -10.74
C ALA A 94 13.92 0.26 -12.15
N LEU A 95 14.59 -0.77 -12.65
CA LEU A 95 14.31 -1.36 -13.96
C LEU A 95 13.02 -2.19 -13.91
N LYS A 96 12.42 -2.43 -15.07
CA LYS A 96 11.33 -3.42 -15.17
C LYS A 96 11.86 -4.82 -14.88
N CYS A 97 11.02 -5.65 -14.29
CA CYS A 97 11.34 -7.03 -13.92
C CYS A 97 12.06 -7.79 -15.04
N ASP A 98 13.25 -8.30 -14.72
CA ASP A 98 13.97 -9.32 -15.50
C ASP A 98 13.89 -10.65 -14.74
N SER A 99 12.92 -11.47 -15.12
CA SER A 99 12.64 -12.76 -14.46
C SER A 99 13.76 -13.79 -14.63
N ALA A 100 14.75 -13.55 -15.50
CA ALA A 100 15.91 -14.44 -15.60
C ALA A 100 16.92 -14.16 -14.48
N LYS A 101 17.05 -12.89 -14.07
CA LYS A 101 17.96 -12.45 -13.00
C LYS A 101 17.31 -12.45 -11.62
N CYS A 102 16.00 -12.21 -11.56
CA CYS A 102 15.23 -12.25 -10.33
C CYS A 102 14.77 -13.68 -10.04
N GLN A 103 15.47 -14.38 -9.16
CA GLN A 103 15.18 -15.77 -8.82
C GLN A 103 14.99 -15.96 -7.31
N LEU A 104 14.05 -16.85 -6.97
CA LEU A 104 13.82 -17.29 -5.60
C LEU A 104 15.07 -17.97 -5.02
N PRO A 105 15.31 -17.89 -3.70
CA PRO A 105 14.44 -17.28 -2.68
C PRO A 105 14.66 -15.77 -2.49
N ASN A 106 15.68 -15.19 -3.12
CA ASN A 106 16.12 -13.82 -2.79
C ASN A 106 15.35 -12.73 -3.54
N CYS A 107 14.86 -13.03 -4.73
CA CYS A 107 14.15 -12.08 -5.58
C CYS A 107 12.95 -12.75 -6.23
N PHE A 108 11.80 -12.07 -6.24
CA PHE A 108 10.65 -12.52 -7.01
C PHE A 108 9.94 -11.32 -7.64
N CYS A 109 9.80 -11.36 -8.96
CA CYS A 109 9.05 -10.37 -9.70
C CYS A 109 8.41 -11.00 -10.94
N SER A 110 7.38 -10.34 -11.45
CA SER A 110 6.85 -10.61 -12.79
C SER A 110 6.44 -9.31 -13.45
N ARG A 111 6.21 -9.35 -14.77
CA ARG A 111 5.93 -8.15 -15.56
C ARG A 111 4.70 -7.38 -15.08
N ASP A 112 3.67 -8.09 -14.63
CA ASP A 112 2.39 -7.54 -14.16
C ASP A 112 2.04 -8.00 -12.74
N GLY A 113 2.95 -8.71 -12.06
CA GLY A 113 2.77 -9.14 -10.69
C GLY A 113 1.85 -10.35 -10.53
N THR A 114 1.35 -10.94 -11.61
CA THR A 114 0.30 -11.98 -11.53
C THR A 114 0.82 -13.42 -11.54
N LEU A 115 2.10 -13.62 -11.87
CA LEU A 115 2.69 -14.96 -11.93
C LEU A 115 2.81 -15.59 -10.54
N ILE A 116 2.59 -16.90 -10.50
CA ILE A 116 2.67 -17.71 -9.28
C ILE A 116 4.16 -18.04 -8.99
N PRO A 117 4.63 -17.87 -7.74
CA PRO A 117 5.96 -18.32 -7.33
C PRO A 117 6.24 -19.77 -7.73
N GLY A 118 7.41 -20.01 -8.33
CA GLY A 118 7.80 -21.35 -8.83
C GLY A 118 7.08 -21.82 -10.09
N GLY A 119 6.17 -21.03 -10.67
CA GLY A 119 5.45 -21.40 -11.90
C GLY A 119 4.48 -22.58 -11.71
N LEU A 120 4.03 -22.81 -10.48
CA LEU A 120 3.14 -23.91 -10.12
C LEU A 120 1.73 -23.71 -10.67
N ASN A 121 0.99 -24.82 -10.83
CA ASN A 121 -0.41 -24.77 -11.23
C ASN A 121 -1.27 -24.22 -10.07
N PRO A 122 -2.14 -23.20 -10.29
CA PRO A 122 -2.98 -22.64 -9.24
C PRO A 122 -3.81 -23.70 -8.49
N LYS A 123 -4.23 -24.78 -9.14
CA LYS A 123 -5.02 -25.85 -8.51
C LYS A 123 -4.23 -26.75 -7.56
N GLU A 124 -2.90 -26.66 -7.59
CA GLU A 124 -2.01 -27.52 -6.81
C GLU A 124 -1.36 -26.79 -5.63
N ILE A 125 -1.65 -25.49 -5.44
CA ILE A 125 -1.07 -24.66 -4.38
C ILE A 125 -2.13 -24.28 -3.33
N PRO A 126 -1.73 -24.06 -2.07
CA PRO A 126 -2.65 -23.59 -1.03
C PRO A 126 -3.18 -22.19 -1.38
N GLN A 127 -4.44 -21.92 -1.05
CA GLN A 127 -4.93 -20.56 -0.97
C GLN A 127 -4.58 -20.00 0.41
N MET A 128 -3.61 -19.08 0.45
CA MET A 128 -3.27 -18.36 1.67
C MET A 128 -4.29 -17.25 1.94
N VAL A 129 -4.72 -17.12 3.19
CA VAL A 129 -5.57 -16.03 3.69
C VAL A 129 -4.79 -15.32 4.79
N LEU A 130 -4.54 -14.03 4.61
CA LEU A 130 -3.80 -13.21 5.55
C LEU A 130 -4.78 -12.23 6.17
N ILE A 131 -5.04 -12.35 7.46
CA ILE A 131 -5.86 -11.39 8.20
C ILE A 131 -4.93 -10.43 8.90
N SER A 132 -5.10 -9.14 8.65
CA SER A 132 -4.33 -8.11 9.34
C SER A 132 -5.18 -7.04 9.99
N MET A 133 -4.76 -6.62 11.17
CA MET A 133 -5.35 -5.51 11.92
C MET A 133 -4.34 -4.37 11.98
N SER A 134 -4.76 -3.15 11.64
CA SER A 134 -3.91 -1.96 11.69
C SER A 134 -4.55 -0.89 12.57
N ASP A 135 -4.12 -0.76 13.82
CA ASP A 135 -4.44 0.37 14.71
C ASP A 135 -3.82 0.16 16.11
N THR A 136 -4.24 1.00 17.06
CA THR A 136 -4.20 0.78 18.49
C THR A 136 -4.85 -0.55 18.92
N VAL A 137 -4.17 -1.31 19.76
CA VAL A 137 -4.73 -2.50 20.44
C VAL A 137 -5.04 -2.17 21.89
N ASN A 138 -6.30 -2.24 22.31
CA ASN A 138 -6.70 -1.94 23.69
C ASN A 138 -7.92 -2.75 24.14
N ALA A 139 -8.39 -2.53 25.36
CA ALA A 139 -9.49 -3.30 25.94
C ALA A 139 -10.82 -3.16 25.15
N ASN A 140 -10.99 -2.11 24.34
CA ASN A 140 -12.21 -1.89 23.57
C ASN A 140 -12.30 -2.77 22.32
N ASN A 141 -11.15 -3.19 21.75
CA ASN A 141 -11.12 -3.93 20.48
C ASN A 141 -10.51 -5.33 20.60
N TYR A 142 -9.66 -5.58 21.61
CA TYR A 142 -8.98 -6.85 21.80
C TYR A 142 -9.94 -8.05 21.82
N GLY A 143 -11.05 -7.94 22.55
CA GLY A 143 -12.03 -9.03 22.67
C GLY A 143 -12.72 -9.38 21.36
N ASP A 144 -12.90 -8.41 20.45
CA ASP A 144 -13.53 -8.66 19.16
C ASP A 144 -12.52 -9.20 18.14
N PHE A 145 -11.27 -8.76 18.20
CA PHE A 145 -10.18 -9.37 17.43
C PHE A 145 -9.98 -10.83 17.79
N HIS A 146 -9.91 -11.15 19.09
CA HIS A 146 -9.69 -12.52 19.57
C HIS A 146 -10.76 -13.50 19.05
N LYS A 147 -12.05 -13.11 19.07
CA LYS A 147 -13.17 -13.94 18.60
C LYS A 147 -13.09 -14.34 17.12
N VAL A 148 -12.36 -13.58 16.29
CA VAL A 148 -12.15 -13.91 14.88
C VAL A 148 -11.28 -15.15 14.73
N PHE A 149 -10.31 -15.35 15.62
CA PHE A 149 -9.34 -16.45 15.55
C PHE A 149 -9.69 -17.62 16.48
N GLU A 150 -10.42 -17.35 17.57
CA GLU A 150 -10.75 -18.32 18.60
C GLU A 150 -11.46 -19.57 18.05
N GLY A 151 -10.96 -20.76 18.43
CA GLY A 151 -11.58 -22.05 18.14
C GLY A 151 -11.43 -22.53 16.69
N ARG A 152 -10.65 -21.84 15.84
CA ARG A 152 -10.44 -22.20 14.43
C ARG A 152 -9.03 -22.75 14.20
N THR A 153 -8.93 -23.76 13.35
CA THR A 153 -7.65 -24.39 12.99
C THR A 153 -7.48 -24.53 11.48
N ASN A 154 -6.23 -24.47 11.05
CA ASN A 154 -5.79 -24.84 9.71
C ASN A 154 -5.86 -26.37 9.49
N PRO A 155 -5.71 -26.85 8.24
CA PRO A 155 -5.75 -28.28 7.93
C PRO A 155 -4.73 -29.16 8.68
N ASN A 156 -3.61 -28.60 9.15
CA ASN A 156 -2.64 -29.31 9.99
C ASN A 156 -3.03 -29.36 11.49
N GLY A 157 -4.18 -28.82 11.88
CA GLY A 157 -4.65 -28.73 13.26
C GLY A 157 -4.04 -27.56 14.06
N CYS A 158 -3.20 -26.73 13.44
CA CYS A 158 -2.66 -25.54 14.10
C CYS A 158 -3.69 -24.41 14.15
N PRO A 159 -3.66 -23.55 15.18
CA PRO A 159 -4.54 -22.38 15.27
C PRO A 159 -4.40 -21.48 14.04
N VAL A 160 -5.50 -20.85 13.64
CA VAL A 160 -5.47 -19.79 12.64
C VAL A 160 -4.76 -18.56 13.23
N LEU A 161 -3.87 -17.94 12.46
CA LEU A 161 -3.09 -16.79 12.89
C LEU A 161 -3.40 -15.56 12.04
N GLY A 162 -2.94 -14.41 12.51
CA GLY A 162 -3.10 -13.12 11.86
C GLY A 162 -1.93 -12.20 12.22
N THR A 163 -1.87 -11.06 11.56
CA THR A 163 -0.78 -10.07 11.72
C THR A 163 -1.34 -8.76 12.27
N PHE A 164 -0.76 -8.26 13.35
CA PHE A 164 -1.17 -7.02 14.00
C PHE A 164 -0.12 -5.93 13.77
N PHE A 165 -0.48 -4.93 12.96
CA PHE A 165 0.29 -3.71 12.77
C PHE A 165 -0.06 -2.73 13.89
N VAL A 166 0.79 -2.70 14.92
CA VAL A 166 0.49 -1.98 16.15
C VAL A 166 0.89 -0.51 16.03
N ALA A 167 -0.05 0.38 16.36
CA ALA A 167 0.21 1.80 16.57
C ALA A 167 0.49 2.09 18.06
N HIS A 168 1.36 3.05 18.38
CA HIS A 168 1.70 3.35 19.77
C HIS A 168 0.51 3.95 20.55
N GLU A 169 -0.11 5.00 20.03
CA GLU A 169 -1.03 5.81 20.82
C GLU A 169 -2.19 4.98 21.38
N PHE A 170 -2.41 5.10 22.70
CA PHE A 170 -3.46 4.40 23.46
C PHE A 170 -3.42 2.87 23.43
N THR A 171 -2.31 2.26 23.01
CA THR A 171 -2.15 0.81 23.03
C THR A 171 -1.96 0.28 24.46
N ASN A 172 -2.64 -0.82 24.77
CA ASN A 172 -2.37 -1.66 25.93
C ASN A 172 -1.33 -2.71 25.54
N TYR A 173 -0.10 -2.56 26.03
CA TYR A 173 1.00 -3.45 25.69
C TYR A 173 0.90 -4.84 26.34
N GLN A 174 0.10 -5.00 27.40
CA GLN A 174 -0.21 -6.33 27.93
C GLN A 174 -1.10 -7.12 26.95
N ASN A 175 -2.04 -6.46 26.25
CA ASN A 175 -2.82 -7.10 25.19
C ASN A 175 -1.94 -7.45 23.98
N VAL A 176 -1.00 -6.58 23.60
CA VAL A 176 -0.05 -6.87 22.52
C VAL A 176 0.83 -8.08 22.87
N GLN A 177 1.33 -8.15 24.11
CA GLN A 177 2.08 -9.30 24.61
C GLN A 177 1.24 -10.58 24.58
N GLN A 178 -0.05 -10.51 24.92
CA GLN A 178 -0.97 -11.64 24.85
C GLN A 178 -1.16 -12.13 23.40
N LEU A 179 -1.38 -11.23 22.43
CA LEU A 179 -1.48 -11.60 21.01
C LEU A 179 -0.20 -12.30 20.51
N HIS A 180 0.97 -11.79 20.90
CA HIS A 180 2.25 -12.40 20.56
C HIS A 180 2.42 -13.78 21.21
N TYR A 181 1.97 -13.94 22.45
CA TYR A 181 1.96 -15.21 23.19
C TYR A 181 1.05 -16.27 22.55
N GLU A 182 -0.16 -15.88 22.14
CA GLU A 182 -1.10 -16.72 21.39
C GLU A 182 -0.58 -17.11 20.00
N GLY A 183 0.37 -16.31 19.53
CA GLY A 183 1.19 -16.66 18.39
C GLY A 183 0.92 -15.85 17.13
N HIS A 184 0.13 -14.79 17.25
CA HIS A 184 -0.04 -13.83 16.18
C HIS A 184 1.26 -13.10 15.89
N GLU A 185 1.41 -12.64 14.65
CA GLU A 185 2.56 -11.85 14.24
C GLU A 185 2.36 -10.39 14.65
N ILE A 186 3.41 -9.77 15.20
CA ILE A 186 3.42 -8.35 15.56
C ILE A 186 4.31 -7.60 14.57
N ALA A 187 3.75 -6.58 13.93
CA ALA A 187 4.41 -5.72 12.96
C ALA A 187 4.28 -4.24 13.39
N THR A 188 5.14 -3.37 12.89
CA THR A 188 5.05 -1.93 13.21
C THR A 188 4.07 -1.21 12.29
N TYR A 189 3.23 -0.34 12.87
CA TYR A 189 2.49 0.66 12.08
C TYR A 189 3.21 2.01 12.16
N SER A 190 3.28 2.60 13.37
CA SER A 190 3.99 3.86 13.66
C SER A 190 3.78 4.29 15.12
N ILE A 191 4.54 5.29 15.56
CA ILE A 191 4.30 5.98 16.83
C ILE A 191 3.17 7.00 16.65
N ARG A 192 3.28 7.88 15.65
CA ARG A 192 2.23 8.83 15.27
C ARG A 192 1.30 8.20 14.24
N LYS A 193 -0.01 8.36 14.41
CA LYS A 193 -0.97 7.85 13.40
C LYS A 193 -1.04 8.66 12.11
N ASN A 194 -0.61 9.92 12.15
CA ASN A 194 -0.70 10.85 11.02
C ASN A 194 0.62 11.58 10.84
N PHE A 195 1.15 11.52 9.63
CA PHE A 195 2.28 12.30 9.18
C PHE A 195 2.30 12.37 7.66
N ASP A 196 2.92 13.43 7.14
CA ASP A 196 3.20 13.60 5.72
C ASP A 196 4.62 13.12 5.39
N ASP A 197 5.16 13.53 4.24
CA ASP A 197 6.49 13.15 3.75
C ASP A 197 7.55 13.31 4.85
N LEU A 198 8.00 12.17 5.38
CA LEU A 198 8.97 12.11 6.48
C LEU A 198 10.40 12.11 5.94
N SER A 199 11.29 12.77 6.68
CA SER A 199 12.73 12.60 6.53
C SER A 199 13.19 11.20 6.94
N TYR A 200 14.42 10.83 6.56
CA TYR A 200 15.03 9.56 6.96
C TYR A 200 15.06 9.41 8.49
N GLU A 201 15.51 10.44 9.20
CA GLU A 201 15.56 10.41 10.66
C GLU A 201 14.17 10.27 11.29
N GLU A 202 13.14 10.88 10.70
CA GLU A 202 11.77 10.72 11.19
C GLU A 202 11.23 9.31 10.95
N TRP A 203 11.48 8.71 9.79
CA TRP A 203 11.14 7.31 9.53
C TRP A 203 11.81 6.35 10.53
N VAL A 204 13.09 6.60 10.82
CA VAL A 204 13.84 5.88 11.85
C VAL A 204 13.16 6.01 13.22
N GLN A 205 12.78 7.22 13.62
CA GLN A 205 12.12 7.45 14.90
C GLN A 205 10.72 6.81 14.97
N GLU A 206 9.96 6.81 13.88
CA GLU A 206 8.64 6.17 13.83
C GLU A 206 8.73 4.65 13.94
N GLN A 207 9.57 4.02 13.11
CA GLN A 207 9.56 2.56 12.94
C GLN A 207 10.46 1.86 13.95
N ILE A 208 11.70 2.35 14.10
CA ILE A 208 12.65 1.77 15.04
C ILE A 208 12.30 2.14 16.47
N GLY A 209 11.82 3.36 16.68
CA GLY A 209 11.20 3.75 17.95
C GLY A 209 10.04 2.84 18.32
N MET A 210 9.17 2.47 17.37
CA MET A 210 8.07 1.54 17.64
C MET A 210 8.56 0.13 17.99
N ARG A 211 9.59 -0.40 17.30
CA ARG A 211 10.24 -1.68 17.69
C ARG A 211 10.81 -1.62 19.11
N GLU A 212 11.42 -0.50 19.51
CA GLU A 212 11.92 -0.30 20.88
C GLU A 212 10.78 -0.27 21.90
N ILE A 213 9.69 0.42 21.61
CA ILE A 213 8.53 0.47 22.49
C ILE A 213 7.93 -0.93 22.68
N LEU A 214 7.76 -1.70 21.60
CA LEU A 214 7.27 -3.08 21.65
C LEU A 214 8.19 -3.98 22.50
N GLN A 215 9.50 -3.87 22.32
CA GLN A 215 10.50 -4.61 23.09
C GLN A 215 10.42 -4.31 24.59
N ASN A 216 10.29 -3.04 24.96
CA ASN A 216 10.36 -2.62 26.37
C ASN A 216 9.03 -2.78 27.11
N PHE A 217 7.89 -2.69 26.42
CA PHE A 217 6.58 -2.66 27.07
C PHE A 217 5.68 -3.86 26.77
N ALA A 218 5.94 -4.64 25.70
CA ALA A 218 5.20 -5.85 25.34
C ALA A 218 6.07 -7.12 25.29
N ASN A 219 7.37 -7.04 25.60
CA ASN A 219 8.30 -8.17 25.52
C ASN A 219 8.40 -8.82 24.13
N VAL A 220 8.14 -8.07 23.06
CA VAL A 220 8.27 -8.56 21.69
C VAL A 220 9.69 -8.28 21.23
N SER A 221 10.45 -9.32 20.89
CA SER A 221 11.83 -9.14 20.43
C SER A 221 11.87 -8.28 19.18
N LYS A 222 12.84 -7.38 19.07
CA LYS A 222 13.06 -6.65 17.80
C LYS A 222 13.31 -7.59 16.62
N LEU A 223 13.92 -8.74 16.91
CA LEU A 223 14.20 -9.80 15.93
C LEU A 223 12.94 -10.56 15.49
N ASP A 224 11.82 -10.43 16.21
CA ASP A 224 10.55 -11.06 15.85
C ASP A 224 9.65 -10.12 15.03
N VAL A 225 10.04 -8.85 14.85
CA VAL A 225 9.25 -7.82 14.16
C VAL A 225 9.79 -7.57 12.76
N PHE A 226 9.44 -8.46 11.82
CA PHE A 226 10.01 -8.44 10.46
C PHE A 226 9.41 -7.42 9.51
N GLY A 227 8.19 -6.96 9.77
CA GLY A 227 7.46 -6.14 8.82
C GLY A 227 6.80 -4.91 9.40
N MET A 228 6.36 -4.07 8.47
CA MET A 228 5.73 -2.81 8.77
C MET A 228 4.62 -2.46 7.77
N ARG A 229 3.79 -1.50 8.15
CA ARG A 229 2.79 -0.87 7.28
C ARG A 229 2.74 0.61 7.59
N SER A 230 2.83 1.42 6.54
CA SER A 230 2.73 2.86 6.60
C SER A 230 1.29 3.30 6.84
N PRO A 231 1.06 4.31 7.70
CA PRO A 231 -0.28 4.85 7.91
C PRO A 231 -0.95 5.30 6.61
N HIS A 232 -2.27 5.06 6.53
CA HIS A 232 -3.12 5.44 5.38
C HIS A 232 -2.73 4.82 4.03
N LEU A 233 -1.89 3.76 4.02
CA LEU A 233 -1.34 3.16 2.79
C LEU A 233 -0.65 4.20 1.91
N LYS A 234 0.09 5.10 2.56
CA LYS A 234 0.95 6.08 1.93
C LYS A 234 2.41 5.71 2.19
N PRO A 235 3.03 4.85 1.34
CA PRO A 235 4.46 4.61 1.40
C PRO A 235 5.26 5.93 1.38
N GLY A 236 6.45 5.95 1.96
CA GLY A 236 7.30 7.13 2.13
C GLY A 236 8.37 7.30 1.08
N TRP A 237 8.02 7.18 -0.21
CA TRP A 237 8.95 7.26 -1.34
C TRP A 237 10.12 6.29 -1.16
N ASN A 238 11.33 6.66 -1.60
CA ASN A 238 12.55 5.88 -1.41
C ASN A 238 12.99 5.85 0.06
N THR A 239 12.77 6.94 0.80
CA THR A 239 13.24 7.14 2.18
C THR A 239 12.74 6.06 3.15
N GLN A 240 11.48 5.64 3.04
CA GLN A 240 10.93 4.56 3.86
C GLN A 240 11.77 3.28 3.69
N TYR A 241 12.03 2.88 2.45
CA TYR A 241 12.68 1.61 2.14
C TYR A 241 14.19 1.66 2.42
N GLU A 242 14.84 2.82 2.33
CA GLU A 242 16.21 3.02 2.83
C GLU A 242 16.28 2.67 4.32
N VAL A 243 15.34 3.18 5.13
CA VAL A 243 15.25 2.83 6.56
C VAL A 243 14.94 1.36 6.78
N LEU A 244 14.08 0.74 5.96
CA LEU A 244 13.78 -0.69 6.08
C LEU A 244 15.04 -1.55 5.88
N VAL A 245 15.84 -1.25 4.86
CA VAL A 245 17.10 -1.96 4.57
C VAL A 245 18.12 -1.78 5.70
N ASP A 246 18.35 -0.55 6.13
CA ASP A 246 19.40 -0.22 7.11
C ASP A 246 19.15 -0.86 8.50
N TYR A 247 17.89 -1.10 8.83
CA TYR A 247 17.47 -1.64 10.12
C TYR A 247 16.88 -3.05 10.05
N GLY A 248 17.06 -3.76 8.93
CA GLY A 248 16.72 -5.19 8.83
C GLY A 248 15.22 -5.48 8.93
N TYR A 249 14.37 -4.65 8.35
CA TYR A 249 13.03 -5.08 7.96
C TYR A 249 13.13 -6.01 6.75
N VAL A 250 12.24 -7.00 6.69
CA VAL A 250 12.20 -8.00 5.61
C VAL A 250 11.11 -7.66 4.62
N TRP A 251 9.97 -7.16 5.10
CA TRP A 251 8.82 -6.90 4.26
C TRP A 251 8.03 -5.66 4.68
N ASP A 252 7.42 -5.02 3.69
CA ASP A 252 6.45 -3.93 3.82
C ASP A 252 5.08 -4.41 3.33
N SER A 253 4.00 -3.81 3.85
CA SER A 253 2.65 -4.01 3.35
C SER A 253 1.93 -2.68 3.34
N SER A 254 2.37 -1.78 2.46
CA SER A 254 1.89 -0.40 2.37
C SER A 254 1.34 -0.04 0.98
N ALA A 255 1.74 -0.77 -0.06
CA ALA A 255 1.38 -0.45 -1.44
C ALA A 255 -0.03 -0.96 -1.78
N ALA A 256 -0.97 -0.04 -2.00
CA ALA A 256 -2.30 -0.37 -2.49
C ALA A 256 -2.32 -0.58 -4.00
N VAL A 257 -2.91 -1.69 -4.45
CA VAL A 257 -3.07 -2.04 -5.87
C VAL A 257 -4.47 -1.61 -6.33
N PRO A 258 -4.62 -1.02 -7.53
CA PRO A 258 -5.93 -0.76 -8.13
C PRO A 258 -6.78 -2.04 -8.29
N PRO A 259 -8.10 -1.93 -8.56
CA PRO A 259 -8.95 -3.10 -8.75
C PRO A 259 -8.57 -3.83 -10.03
N LEU A 260 -7.83 -4.94 -9.88
CA LEU A 260 -7.42 -5.83 -10.96
C LEU A 260 -8.21 -7.15 -10.92
N LYS A 261 -8.50 -7.69 -12.11
CA LYS A 261 -9.18 -8.99 -12.25
C LYS A 261 -8.36 -10.15 -11.69
N VAL A 262 -7.04 -10.10 -11.93
CA VAL A 262 -6.09 -11.08 -11.41
C VAL A 262 -5.29 -10.38 -10.31
N PRO A 263 -5.35 -10.84 -9.06
CA PRO A 263 -4.63 -10.21 -7.97
C PRO A 263 -3.11 -10.34 -8.15
N VAL A 264 -2.39 -9.36 -7.60
CA VAL A 264 -0.92 -9.30 -7.63
C VAL A 264 -0.35 -10.12 -6.47
N TRP A 265 0.60 -11.01 -6.77
CA TRP A 265 1.39 -11.73 -5.78
C TRP A 265 2.41 -10.81 -5.10
N PRO A 266 2.82 -11.07 -3.84
CA PRO A 266 3.95 -10.37 -3.23
C PRO A 266 5.20 -10.45 -4.09
N TYR A 267 6.01 -9.40 -4.07
CA TYR A 267 7.18 -9.24 -4.94
C TYR A 267 8.31 -8.53 -4.19
N THR A 268 9.54 -8.67 -4.66
CA THR A 268 10.66 -7.91 -4.12
C THR A 268 10.85 -6.57 -4.83
N LEU A 269 11.43 -5.61 -4.11
CA LEU A 269 11.73 -4.27 -4.61
C LEU A 269 13.08 -4.18 -5.32
N ASP A 270 13.68 -5.30 -5.71
CA ASP A 270 14.84 -5.35 -6.63
C ASP A 270 14.55 -4.67 -7.97
N TYR A 271 13.30 -4.74 -8.42
CA TYR A 271 12.79 -4.15 -9.67
C TYR A 271 11.61 -3.22 -9.39
N ALA A 272 11.24 -2.44 -10.41
CA ALA A 272 10.09 -1.53 -10.35
C ALA A 272 8.81 -2.30 -10.02
N ILE A 273 7.95 -1.68 -9.21
CA ILE A 273 6.66 -2.24 -8.82
C ILE A 273 5.83 -2.64 -10.06
N PRO A 274 5.11 -3.78 -10.02
CA PRO A 274 4.43 -4.33 -11.20
C PRO A 274 3.02 -3.75 -11.44
N HIS A 275 2.61 -2.74 -10.67
CA HIS A 275 1.29 -2.12 -10.74
C HIS A 275 1.37 -0.60 -10.65
N GLU A 276 0.25 0.07 -10.89
CA GLU A 276 0.15 1.52 -10.72
C GLU A 276 0.30 1.90 -9.24
N CYS A 277 1.09 2.95 -8.97
CA CYS A 277 1.21 3.51 -7.62
C CYS A 277 0.03 4.46 -7.33
N ARG A 278 -0.98 3.96 -6.63
CA ARG A 278 -2.18 4.76 -6.32
C ARG A 278 -1.91 5.91 -5.35
N SER A 279 -1.02 5.73 -4.37
CA SER A 279 -0.69 6.77 -3.39
C SER A 279 0.14 7.90 -3.97
N GLY A 280 0.80 7.66 -5.11
CA GLY A 280 1.78 8.57 -5.71
C GLY A 280 3.13 8.62 -4.98
N THR A 281 3.31 7.83 -3.91
CA THR A 281 4.47 7.89 -3.01
C THR A 281 5.21 6.56 -2.88
N CYS A 282 5.03 5.64 -3.82
CA CYS A 282 5.72 4.35 -3.87
C CYS A 282 7.21 4.54 -4.22
N PRO A 283 8.08 3.53 -3.98
CA PRO A 283 9.50 3.68 -4.26
C PRO A 283 9.76 3.75 -5.77
N THR A 284 10.74 4.55 -6.17
CA THR A 284 11.18 4.68 -7.57
C THR A 284 12.53 3.99 -7.82
N ARG A 285 13.33 3.78 -6.76
CA ARG A 285 14.63 3.09 -6.78
C ARG A 285 14.48 1.61 -6.44
N SER A 286 15.55 0.85 -6.70
CA SER A 286 15.63 -0.56 -6.30
C SER A 286 16.05 -0.70 -4.84
N PHE A 287 15.35 -1.55 -4.10
CA PHE A 287 15.64 -1.96 -2.73
C PHE A 287 15.73 -3.49 -2.64
N PRO A 288 16.86 -4.08 -3.08
CA PRO A 288 17.03 -5.52 -3.14
C PRO A 288 16.74 -6.23 -1.81
N GLY A 289 15.96 -7.31 -1.86
CA GLY A 289 15.65 -8.14 -0.70
C GLY A 289 14.51 -7.65 0.20
N ILE A 290 14.00 -6.43 0.01
CA ILE A 290 12.75 -6.00 0.67
C ILE A 290 11.56 -6.54 -0.12
N TRP A 291 10.67 -7.25 0.58
CA TRP A 291 9.43 -7.77 0.02
C TRP A 291 8.27 -6.80 0.22
N GLU A 292 7.45 -6.61 -0.79
CA GLU A 292 6.17 -5.91 -0.67
C GLU A 292 5.03 -6.94 -0.66
N PHE A 293 4.17 -6.87 0.35
CA PHE A 293 2.87 -7.52 0.40
C PHE A 293 1.79 -6.53 -0.07
N PRO A 294 1.47 -6.52 -1.38
CA PRO A 294 0.58 -5.55 -1.95
C PRO A 294 -0.85 -5.74 -1.44
N LEU A 295 -1.51 -4.62 -1.12
CA LEU A 295 -2.92 -4.62 -0.76
C LEU A 295 -3.77 -4.58 -2.02
N ASN A 296 -4.12 -5.77 -2.52
CA ASN A 296 -5.06 -5.92 -3.63
C ASN A 296 -6.43 -5.34 -3.26
N SER A 297 -6.92 -4.35 -4.03
CA SER A 297 -8.25 -3.78 -3.78
C SER A 297 -9.35 -4.85 -3.87
N HIS A 298 -10.15 -4.97 -2.83
CA HIS A 298 -11.34 -5.81 -2.76
C HIS A 298 -12.47 -5.19 -3.57
N TYR A 299 -13.19 -5.99 -4.35
CA TYR A 299 -14.38 -5.56 -5.08
C TYR A 299 -15.15 -6.78 -5.62
N VAL A 300 -16.46 -6.61 -5.85
CA VAL A 300 -17.32 -7.60 -6.53
C VAL A 300 -17.63 -7.15 -7.96
N ASN A 301 -18.05 -8.05 -8.85
CA ASN A 301 -18.20 -7.73 -10.28
C ASN A 301 -19.26 -6.66 -10.55
N SER A 302 -20.28 -6.56 -9.70
CA SER A 302 -21.27 -5.48 -9.77
C SER A 302 -20.71 -4.11 -9.38
N PHE A 303 -19.50 -4.07 -8.79
CA PHE A 303 -18.93 -2.93 -8.09
C PHE A 303 -19.84 -2.38 -6.97
N ASP A 304 -20.80 -3.17 -6.51
CA ASP A 304 -21.60 -2.84 -5.34
C ASP A 304 -20.68 -2.76 -4.12
N GLY A 305 -20.72 -1.60 -3.46
CA GLY A 305 -19.81 -1.25 -2.37
C GLY A 305 -18.44 -0.69 -2.79
N GLY A 306 -18.22 -0.45 -4.08
CA GLY A 306 -17.00 0.15 -4.60
C GLY A 306 -15.80 -0.80 -4.55
N TYR A 307 -14.60 -0.23 -4.52
CA TYR A 307 -13.36 -0.97 -4.35
C TYR A 307 -12.50 -0.35 -3.24
N CYS A 308 -11.83 -1.20 -2.49
CA CYS A 308 -11.32 -0.85 -1.17
C CYS A 308 -10.07 -1.68 -0.84
N PRO A 309 -8.92 -1.05 -0.54
CA PRO A 309 -7.74 -1.77 -0.04
C PRO A 309 -7.91 -2.24 1.41
N PHE A 310 -8.64 -1.48 2.24
CA PHE A 310 -9.06 -1.88 3.58
C PHE A 310 -10.52 -2.30 3.58
N MET A 311 -10.84 -3.37 4.30
CA MET A 311 -12.19 -3.92 4.37
C MET A 311 -13.21 -2.91 4.93
N ASP A 312 -12.83 -2.09 5.91
CA ASP A 312 -13.70 -1.06 6.47
C ASP A 312 -13.99 0.12 5.54
N GLN A 313 -13.30 0.22 4.40
CA GLN A 313 -13.56 1.23 3.38
C GLN A 313 -14.55 0.75 2.31
N CYS A 314 -14.93 -0.54 2.33
CA CYS A 314 -15.91 -1.09 1.40
C CYS A 314 -17.33 -0.67 1.83
N VAL A 315 -18.13 -0.15 0.90
CA VAL A 315 -19.48 0.37 1.19
C VAL A 315 -20.52 -0.75 1.13
N LEU A 316 -20.67 -1.54 2.19
CA LEU A 316 -21.66 -2.62 2.21
C LEU A 316 -23.07 -2.08 2.51
N HIS A 317 -23.86 -1.87 1.46
CA HIS A 317 -25.13 -1.11 1.49
C HIS A 317 -26.18 -1.58 2.50
N ASN A 318 -26.31 -2.88 2.72
CA ASN A 318 -27.40 -3.44 3.53
C ASN A 318 -27.02 -3.77 4.97
N MET A 319 -25.73 -3.68 5.35
CA MET A 319 -25.23 -4.03 6.69
C MET A 319 -25.87 -5.31 7.29
N ASP A 320 -26.22 -6.29 6.46
CA ASP A 320 -26.76 -7.60 6.85
C ASP A 320 -25.65 -8.64 6.81
N GLU A 321 -25.64 -9.55 7.79
CA GLU A 321 -24.57 -10.54 7.92
C GLU A 321 -24.48 -11.52 6.74
N ASN A 322 -25.60 -11.83 6.08
CA ASN A 322 -25.62 -12.72 4.92
C ASN A 322 -25.16 -12.01 3.66
N ASP A 323 -25.51 -10.73 3.51
CA ASP A 323 -25.03 -9.89 2.41
C ASP A 323 -23.52 -9.70 2.51
N VAL A 324 -23.00 -9.44 3.72
CA VAL A 324 -21.55 -9.38 3.98
C VAL A 324 -20.89 -10.71 3.62
N LEU A 325 -21.45 -11.84 4.06
CA LEU A 325 -20.94 -13.17 3.74
C LEU A 325 -20.92 -13.44 2.22
N ALA A 326 -22.00 -13.09 1.51
CA ALA A 326 -22.10 -13.29 0.07
C ALA A 326 -21.05 -12.45 -0.67
N TRP A 327 -20.91 -11.18 -0.29
CA TRP A 327 -19.90 -10.27 -0.84
C TRP A 327 -18.48 -10.80 -0.63
N LEU A 328 -18.15 -11.23 0.60
CA LEU A 328 -16.84 -11.80 0.93
C LEU A 328 -16.53 -13.08 0.14
N LYS A 329 -17.54 -13.93 -0.08
CA LYS A 329 -17.39 -15.15 -0.91
C LYS A 329 -17.13 -14.82 -2.37
N GLU A 330 -17.81 -13.84 -2.93
CA GLU A 330 -17.59 -13.42 -4.31
C GLU A 330 -16.18 -12.83 -4.49
N ASP A 331 -15.76 -11.93 -3.59
CA ASP A 331 -14.41 -11.35 -3.66
C ASP A 331 -13.33 -12.42 -3.47
N PHE A 332 -13.52 -13.37 -2.54
CA PHE A 332 -12.61 -14.50 -2.33
C PHE A 332 -12.49 -15.42 -3.54
N ALA A 333 -13.59 -15.69 -4.25
CA ALA A 333 -13.59 -16.55 -5.44
C ALA A 333 -12.63 -16.04 -6.52
N ARG A 334 -12.44 -14.71 -6.63
CA ARG A 334 -11.46 -14.09 -7.53
C ARG A 334 -10.03 -14.57 -7.28
N TYR A 335 -9.68 -14.82 -6.02
CA TYR A 335 -8.37 -15.34 -5.64
C TYR A 335 -8.33 -16.86 -5.80
N TYR A 336 -9.31 -17.56 -5.22
CA TYR A 336 -9.34 -19.01 -5.11
C TYR A 336 -9.45 -19.74 -6.46
N ASP A 337 -10.27 -19.21 -7.37
CA ASP A 337 -10.46 -19.74 -8.73
C ASP A 337 -9.48 -19.11 -9.74
N GLY A 338 -8.77 -18.06 -9.33
CA GLY A 338 -7.80 -17.32 -10.13
C GLY A 338 -6.37 -17.86 -10.00
N ASN A 339 -5.44 -16.97 -9.70
CA ASN A 339 -4.02 -17.30 -9.56
C ASN A 339 -3.61 -17.67 -8.12
N ARG A 340 -4.56 -17.78 -7.18
CA ARG A 340 -4.35 -18.07 -5.76
C ARG A 340 -3.33 -17.18 -5.04
N ALA A 341 -3.18 -15.94 -5.49
CA ALA A 341 -2.44 -14.93 -4.73
C ALA A 341 -2.97 -14.85 -3.29
N PRO A 342 -2.12 -14.51 -2.30
CA PRO A 342 -2.54 -14.39 -0.91
C PRO A 342 -3.74 -13.45 -0.77
N TYR A 343 -4.82 -13.95 -0.19
CA TYR A 343 -6.02 -13.16 0.08
C TYR A 343 -5.81 -12.36 1.36
N LEU A 344 -5.26 -11.15 1.21
CA LEU A 344 -4.96 -10.25 2.32
C LEU A 344 -6.18 -9.41 2.67
N MET A 345 -6.79 -9.68 3.83
CA MET A 345 -7.87 -8.90 4.41
C MET A 345 -7.29 -7.94 5.46
N ALA A 346 -7.18 -6.66 5.11
CA ALA A 346 -6.71 -5.62 6.03
C ALA A 346 -7.89 -4.88 6.69
N PHE A 347 -7.87 -4.77 8.01
CA PHE A 347 -8.93 -4.14 8.79
C PHE A 347 -8.38 -3.05 9.73
N HIS A 348 -9.16 -1.98 9.92
CA HIS A 348 -9.04 -1.11 11.09
C HIS A 348 -10.02 -1.52 12.20
N THR A 349 -9.86 -0.89 13.37
CA THR A 349 -10.76 -1.04 14.52
C THR A 349 -12.22 -0.64 14.21
N SER A 350 -12.43 0.22 13.21
CA SER A 350 -13.75 0.68 12.74
C SER A 350 -14.66 -0.46 12.29
N TRP A 351 -14.12 -1.50 11.63
CA TRP A 351 -14.89 -2.67 11.19
C TRP A 351 -15.63 -3.34 12.35
N PHE A 352 -14.97 -3.41 13.51
CA PHE A 352 -15.46 -4.12 14.69
C PHE A 352 -16.50 -3.36 15.49
N GLN A 353 -16.75 -2.10 15.14
CA GLN A 353 -17.82 -1.31 15.75
C GLN A 353 -19.21 -1.74 15.27
N GLN A 354 -19.30 -2.43 14.13
CA GLN A 354 -20.55 -2.87 13.53
C GLN A 354 -20.75 -4.38 13.69
N LYS A 355 -21.77 -4.77 14.47
CA LYS A 355 -22.03 -6.18 14.82
C LYS A 355 -22.31 -7.07 13.62
N SER A 356 -23.03 -6.57 12.61
CA SER A 356 -23.35 -7.34 11.41
C SER A 356 -22.13 -7.60 10.53
N LEU A 357 -21.21 -6.64 10.42
CA LEU A 357 -19.92 -6.82 9.75
C LEU A 357 -19.07 -7.88 10.45
N VAL A 358 -18.98 -7.81 11.79
CA VAL A 358 -18.26 -8.80 12.59
C VAL A 358 -18.88 -10.19 12.43
N ARG A 359 -20.22 -10.28 12.45
CA ARG A 359 -20.91 -11.56 12.31
C ARG A 359 -20.75 -12.16 10.91
N GLY A 360 -20.88 -11.34 9.86
CA GLY A 360 -20.62 -11.74 8.48
C GLY A 360 -19.19 -12.24 8.28
N LEU A 361 -18.21 -11.55 8.88
CA LEU A 361 -16.80 -12.00 8.89
C LEU A 361 -16.64 -13.34 9.60
N GLN A 362 -17.24 -13.55 10.77
CA GLN A 362 -17.18 -14.84 11.47
C GLN A 362 -17.76 -15.99 10.65
N LEU A 363 -18.92 -15.77 10.00
CA LEU A 363 -19.52 -16.76 9.11
C LEU A 363 -18.62 -17.06 7.90
N PHE A 364 -17.93 -16.05 7.39
CA PHE A 364 -16.99 -16.20 6.28
C PHE A 364 -15.73 -16.97 6.72
N MET A 365 -15.20 -16.70 7.91
CA MET A 365 -14.12 -17.48 8.51
C MET A 365 -14.49 -18.95 8.65
N ASP A 366 -15.71 -19.25 9.13
CA ASP A 366 -16.20 -20.62 9.27
C ASP A 366 -16.38 -21.32 7.92
N TYR A 367 -16.74 -20.58 6.87
CA TYR A 367 -16.78 -21.09 5.51
C TYR A 367 -15.38 -21.42 4.97
N LEU A 368 -14.40 -20.53 5.19
CA LEU A 368 -13.03 -20.72 4.72
C LEU A 368 -12.33 -21.90 5.39
N THR A 369 -12.52 -22.11 6.70
CA THR A 369 -11.93 -23.27 7.40
C THR A 369 -12.49 -24.61 6.91
N GLN A 370 -13.68 -24.61 6.31
CA GLN A 370 -14.29 -25.78 5.66
C GLN A 370 -13.94 -25.89 4.17
N THR A 371 -13.31 -24.87 3.59
CA THR A 371 -12.94 -24.85 2.18
C THR A 371 -11.61 -25.59 1.99
N PRO A 372 -11.52 -26.55 1.05
CA PRO A 372 -10.29 -27.30 0.80
C PRO A 372 -9.11 -26.38 0.47
N ASP A 373 -7.92 -26.78 0.90
CA ASP A 373 -6.64 -26.14 0.55
C ASP A 373 -6.51 -24.67 0.98
N VAL A 374 -7.37 -24.18 1.87
CA VAL A 374 -7.29 -22.83 2.44
C VAL A 374 -6.48 -22.84 3.74
N TRP A 375 -5.58 -21.86 3.88
CA TRP A 375 -4.68 -21.72 5.01
C TRP A 375 -4.62 -20.29 5.51
N PHE A 376 -4.89 -20.10 6.81
CA PHE A 376 -4.72 -18.84 7.50
C PHE A 376 -3.30 -18.73 8.04
N VAL A 377 -2.54 -17.79 7.49
CA VAL A 377 -1.12 -17.63 7.79
C VAL A 377 -0.77 -16.17 8.03
N THR A 378 0.31 -15.95 8.77
CA THR A 378 0.88 -14.60 8.95
C THR A 378 1.63 -14.15 7.69
N HIS A 379 2.04 -12.89 7.61
CA HIS A 379 2.81 -12.38 6.47
C HIS A 379 4.15 -13.09 6.35
N THR A 380 4.88 -13.25 7.46
CA THR A 380 6.14 -14.00 7.45
C THR A 380 5.96 -15.48 7.09
N GLN A 381 4.87 -16.12 7.53
CA GLN A 381 4.56 -17.49 7.12
C GLN A 381 4.24 -17.61 5.63
N ALA A 382 3.47 -16.66 5.08
CA ALA A 382 3.23 -16.59 3.65
C ALA A 382 4.53 -16.36 2.88
N LEU A 383 5.41 -15.49 3.38
CA LEU A 383 6.71 -15.22 2.78
C LEU A 383 7.57 -16.48 2.70
N PHE A 384 7.63 -17.30 3.77
CA PHE A 384 8.35 -18.57 3.72
C PHE A 384 7.87 -19.46 2.56
N TRP A 385 6.55 -19.58 2.37
CA TRP A 385 6.02 -20.35 1.24
C TRP A 385 6.34 -19.70 -0.11
N ILE A 386 6.27 -18.37 -0.22
CA ILE A 386 6.61 -17.66 -1.46
C ILE A 386 8.08 -17.86 -1.84
N THR A 387 8.99 -17.88 -0.85
CA THR A 387 10.42 -18.10 -1.07
C THR A 387 10.76 -19.56 -1.41
N GLU A 388 9.96 -20.51 -0.96
CA GLU A 388 10.12 -21.95 -1.22
C GLU A 388 8.75 -22.59 -1.55
N PRO A 389 8.21 -22.33 -2.76
CA PRO A 389 6.84 -22.69 -3.10
C PRO A 389 6.67 -24.21 -3.18
N LYS A 390 5.63 -24.72 -2.52
CA LYS A 390 5.31 -26.16 -2.43
C LYS A 390 3.86 -26.40 -2.83
N THR A 391 3.64 -27.51 -3.52
CA THR A 391 2.29 -28.01 -3.80
C THR A 391 1.62 -28.53 -2.53
N ILE A 392 0.29 -28.59 -2.52
CA ILE A 392 -0.52 -29.15 -1.42
C ILE A 392 -0.05 -30.58 -1.07
N LYS A 393 0.35 -31.36 -2.08
CA LYS A 393 0.89 -32.72 -1.88
C LYS A 393 2.22 -32.70 -1.13
N GLU A 394 3.13 -31.80 -1.48
CA GLU A 394 4.44 -31.67 -0.81
C GLU A 394 4.30 -31.09 0.61
N MET A 395 3.26 -30.30 0.85
CA MET A 395 2.95 -29.77 2.18
C MET A 395 2.39 -30.83 3.14
N SER A 396 1.83 -31.92 2.62
CA SER A 396 1.20 -32.98 3.42
C SER A 396 2.17 -33.74 4.34
N SER A 397 3.49 -33.62 4.12
CA SER A 397 4.54 -34.26 4.94
C SER A 397 5.17 -33.35 6.00
N VAL A 398 4.43 -32.36 6.52
CA VAL A 398 4.83 -31.38 7.57
C VAL A 398 5.73 -30.27 7.03
N TYR A 399 5.11 -29.26 6.41
CA TYR A 399 5.77 -28.00 6.09
C TYR A 399 6.10 -27.24 7.39
N GLN A 400 7.33 -27.39 7.88
CA GLN A 400 7.76 -26.88 9.19
C GLN A 400 7.45 -25.39 9.45
N PRO A 401 7.59 -24.45 8.48
CA PRO A 401 7.30 -23.04 8.74
C PRO A 401 5.85 -22.75 9.16
N TRP A 402 4.90 -23.64 8.86
CA TRP A 402 3.49 -23.52 9.25
C TRP A 402 3.09 -24.46 10.40
N GLU A 403 4.04 -25.22 10.95
CA GLU A 403 3.81 -26.12 12.07
C GLU A 403 3.85 -25.35 13.40
N CYS A 404 2.99 -25.73 14.35
CA CYS A 404 2.85 -25.07 15.65
C CYS A 404 3.38 -25.89 16.84
N LYS A 405 3.79 -27.15 16.62
CA LYS A 405 4.21 -28.07 17.71
C LYS A 405 5.56 -27.70 18.34
N GLU A 406 6.49 -27.19 17.55
CA GLU A 406 7.85 -26.84 17.99
C GLU A 406 8.02 -25.32 18.21
N ARG A 407 6.91 -24.60 18.39
CA ARG A 407 6.96 -23.16 18.54
C ARG A 407 7.61 -22.78 19.87
N VAL A 408 8.65 -21.94 19.79
CA VAL A 408 9.15 -21.22 20.96
C VAL A 408 8.12 -20.16 21.31
N VAL A 409 7.31 -20.44 22.33
CA VAL A 409 6.29 -19.51 22.81
C VAL A 409 6.97 -18.48 23.72
N PRO A 410 6.74 -17.17 23.51
CA PRO A 410 7.27 -16.16 24.43
C PRO A 410 6.66 -16.32 25.83
N PRO A 411 7.18 -15.65 26.86
CA PRO A 411 6.60 -15.72 28.19
C PRO A 411 5.16 -15.19 28.20
N GLN A 412 4.26 -15.89 28.89
CA GLN A 412 2.90 -15.44 29.11
C GLN A 412 2.91 -14.04 29.77
N PRO A 413 2.01 -13.12 29.37
CA PRO A 413 1.90 -11.82 30.04
C PRO A 413 1.48 -11.97 31.50
N CYS A 414 1.74 -10.91 32.25
CA CYS A 414 1.26 -10.76 33.61
C CYS A 414 -0.28 -10.79 33.70
N ASN A 415 -0.81 -11.27 34.83
CA ASN A 415 -2.25 -11.30 35.09
C ASN A 415 -2.83 -9.91 35.40
N LEU A 416 -2.04 -9.01 35.99
CA LEU A 416 -2.45 -7.67 36.39
C LEU A 416 -1.45 -6.65 35.82
N PRO A 417 -1.79 -5.95 34.72
CA PRO A 417 -0.92 -4.94 34.14
C PRO A 417 -0.86 -3.69 35.03
N SER A 418 0.30 -3.04 35.03
CA SER A 418 0.45 -1.70 35.58
C SER A 418 -0.24 -0.69 34.65
N SER A 419 -1.14 0.13 35.20
CA SER A 419 -1.72 1.27 34.49
C SER A 419 -0.93 2.54 34.84
N CYS A 420 -0.13 3.02 33.90
CA CYS A 420 0.83 4.10 34.11
C CYS A 420 0.23 5.45 33.70
N PRO A 421 0.01 6.40 34.64
CA PRO A 421 -0.36 7.77 34.31
C PRO A 421 0.90 8.56 33.94
N LEU A 422 1.14 8.74 32.65
CA LEU A 422 2.38 9.28 32.13
C LEU A 422 2.18 10.70 31.61
N SER A 423 3.07 11.60 32.02
CA SER A 423 3.07 12.97 31.46
C SER A 423 3.48 12.93 29.98
N PHE A 424 2.72 13.63 29.14
CA PHE A 424 2.98 13.78 27.72
C PHE A 424 2.99 15.25 27.33
N LYS A 425 4.02 15.65 26.58
CA LYS A 425 4.16 17.01 26.03
C LYS A 425 4.41 16.90 24.53
N GLY A 426 3.32 16.96 23.76
CA GLY A 426 3.36 17.07 22.32
C GLY A 426 3.59 18.51 21.84
N ALA A 427 3.58 18.72 20.53
CA ALA A 427 3.78 20.05 19.93
C ALA A 427 2.76 21.09 20.41
N ASN A 428 1.48 20.69 20.55
CA ASN A 428 0.37 21.59 20.89
C ASN A 428 -0.45 21.13 22.10
N VAL A 429 -0.07 20.03 22.77
CA VAL A 429 -0.86 19.41 23.84
C VAL A 429 0.06 19.02 24.98
N THR A 430 -0.33 19.37 26.20
CA THR A 430 0.25 18.83 27.43
C THR A 430 -0.86 18.13 28.19
N GLU A 431 -0.75 16.81 28.35
CA GLU A 431 -1.78 15.99 28.95
C GLU A 431 -1.17 14.80 29.69
N THR A 432 -2.00 14.08 30.45
CA THR A 432 -1.63 12.78 31.03
C THR A 432 -2.19 11.69 30.14
N ARG A 433 -1.33 10.79 29.67
CA ARG A 433 -1.71 9.61 28.90
C ARG A 433 -1.56 8.35 29.74
N TYR A 434 -2.52 7.45 29.62
CA TYR A 434 -2.47 6.16 30.30
C TYR A 434 -1.85 5.12 29.37
N MET A 435 -0.93 4.32 29.92
CA MET A 435 -0.31 3.20 29.22
C MET A 435 -0.36 1.96 30.11
N ALA A 436 -0.87 0.86 29.58
CA ALA A 436 -0.92 -0.41 30.30
C ALA A 436 0.22 -1.33 29.83
N THR A 437 0.97 -1.90 30.78
CA THR A 437 2.09 -2.81 30.51
C THR A 437 2.34 -3.76 31.69
N CYS A 438 2.96 -4.92 31.42
CA CYS A 438 3.44 -5.82 32.46
C CYS A 438 4.77 -5.39 33.09
N PHE A 439 5.40 -4.35 32.56
CA PHE A 439 6.67 -3.83 33.01
C PHE A 439 6.49 -2.62 33.95
N SER A 440 7.59 -2.19 34.56
CA SER A 440 7.61 -0.97 35.37
C SER A 440 7.23 0.25 34.53
N CYS A 441 6.43 1.14 35.11
CA CYS A 441 6.04 2.38 34.44
C CYS A 441 7.27 3.23 34.08
N PRO A 442 7.36 3.75 32.84
CA PRO A 442 8.38 4.71 32.46
C PRO A 442 8.16 6.04 33.19
N LYS A 443 9.13 6.97 33.08
CA LYS A 443 9.05 8.29 33.74
C LYS A 443 8.11 9.24 33.02
N VAL A 444 8.09 9.19 31.69
CA VAL A 444 7.22 9.98 30.82
C VAL A 444 6.58 9.08 29.76
N TYR A 445 5.60 9.59 29.03
CA TYR A 445 4.97 8.84 27.96
C TYR A 445 5.99 8.60 26.84
N PRO A 446 6.31 7.34 26.47
CA PRO A 446 7.22 7.06 25.37
C PRO A 446 6.78 7.80 24.09
N TRP A 447 7.72 8.31 23.33
CA TRP A 447 7.40 9.07 22.12
C TRP A 447 8.59 9.14 21.17
N LEU A 448 8.45 9.90 20.08
CA LEU A 448 9.53 10.18 19.14
C LEU A 448 10.73 10.80 19.87
N GLY A 449 11.90 10.18 19.72
CA GLY A 449 13.14 10.57 20.39
C GLY A 449 13.25 10.15 21.85
N ASP A 450 12.25 9.46 22.44
CA ASP A 450 12.32 8.87 23.77
C ASP A 450 11.41 7.63 23.84
N ALA A 451 11.78 6.59 23.08
CA ALA A 451 11.02 5.35 22.95
C ALA A 451 10.98 4.55 24.27
N ARG A 452 11.86 4.84 25.23
CA ARG A 452 11.87 4.23 26.57
C ARG A 452 11.10 5.03 27.61
N GLY A 453 10.67 6.25 27.29
CA GLY A 453 10.04 7.17 28.25
C GLY A 453 10.96 7.50 29.44
N ALA A 454 12.26 7.68 29.18
CA ALA A 454 13.27 7.98 30.19
C ALA A 454 13.22 9.45 30.67
N GLY A 455 12.58 10.35 29.92
CA GLY A 455 12.46 11.76 30.26
C GLY A 455 13.78 12.52 30.18
N LEU A 456 14.69 12.04 29.33
CA LEU A 456 16.00 12.66 29.12
C LEU A 456 15.90 13.74 28.04
N SER A 457 16.76 14.75 28.11
CA SER A 457 16.83 15.82 27.10
C SER A 457 17.50 15.39 25.79
N VAL A 458 18.25 14.29 25.84
CA VAL A 458 18.96 13.72 24.68
C VAL A 458 18.01 12.77 23.97
N LYS A 459 17.85 12.97 22.65
CA LYS A 459 17.02 12.09 21.83
C LYS A 459 17.68 10.71 21.66
N ASP A 460 16.84 9.69 21.58
CA ASP A 460 17.25 8.34 21.23
C ASP A 460 17.94 8.31 19.85
N VAL A 461 19.08 7.63 19.80
CA VAL A 461 19.84 7.38 18.57
C VAL A 461 19.88 5.87 18.35
N TYR A 462 19.30 5.42 17.25
CA TYR A 462 19.27 4.01 16.88
C TYR A 462 20.42 3.72 15.90
N LYS A 463 21.21 2.70 16.19
CA LYS A 463 22.29 2.26 15.29
C LYS A 463 21.70 1.33 14.23
N SER A 464 21.98 1.61 12.97
CA SER A 464 21.65 0.70 11.87
C SER A 464 22.44 -0.60 11.99
N GLU A 465 21.83 -1.69 11.56
CA GLU A 465 22.46 -3.02 11.52
C GLU A 465 23.30 -3.18 10.25
N ASN A 466 22.93 -2.47 9.18
CA ASN A 466 23.67 -2.35 7.94
C ASN A 466 23.94 -0.87 7.61
N PRO A 467 24.87 -0.19 8.30
CA PRO A 467 25.26 1.14 7.88
C PRO A 467 25.92 1.01 6.50
N SER A 468 25.30 1.58 5.46
CA SER A 468 25.76 1.61 4.06
C SER A 468 25.58 0.31 3.25
N LEU A 469 24.35 0.08 2.78
CA LEU A 469 24.09 -0.26 1.38
C LEU A 469 23.88 1.03 0.58
#